data_AF-A0A9W6VQD4-F1
#
_entry.id   AF-A0A9W6VQD4-F1
#
_cell.length_a   1.000
_cell.length_b   1.000
_cell.length_c   1.000
_cell.angle_alpha   90.00
_cell.angle_beta   90.00
_cell.angle_gamma   90.00
#
_symmetry.space_group_name_H-M   'P 1'
#
loop_
_entity.id
_entity.type
_entity.pdbx_description
1 polymer ?
#
loop_
_entity_poly.entity_id
_entity_poly.type
_entity_poly.pdbx_seq_one_letter_code
_entity_poly.pdbx_strand_id
1 'polypeptide(L)'
;MRERVSASIDGRLELLDRHSEAWLAALEMTGSGGDPQLARVLDDARERAVDRINEVVGMTTLAAEHPEVNAVLRGYSGMAESISREWLRRGRLTRRQAYLLLEEALLHIISTALPQVIANQDEKAPNPGR
;
A
#
# COMPACT_ATOMS: atom_id res chain seq x y z
N MET A 1 11.90 -13.72 0.87
CA MET A 1 10.73 -12.83 1.05
C MET A 1 11.12 -11.52 1.71
N ARG A 2 11.72 -11.55 2.91
CA ARG A 2 12.26 -10.35 3.57
C ARG A 2 13.14 -9.49 2.67
N GLU A 3 14.18 -10.06 2.06
CA GLU A 3 15.08 -9.31 1.14
C GLU A 3 14.37 -8.62 -0.03
N ARG A 4 13.35 -9.27 -0.62
CA ARG A 4 12.55 -8.67 -1.71
C ARG A 4 11.71 -7.50 -1.22
N VAL A 5 11.13 -7.64 -0.03
CA VAL A 5 10.39 -6.57 0.66
C VAL A 5 11.34 -5.42 0.99
N SER A 6 12.48 -5.69 1.62
CA SER A 6 13.49 -4.69 1.98
C SER A 6 13.95 -3.88 0.76
N ALA A 7 14.26 -4.54 -0.36
CA ALA A 7 14.66 -3.89 -1.60
C ALA A 7 13.53 -3.06 -2.24
N SER A 8 12.29 -3.56 -2.19
CA SER A 8 11.11 -2.83 -2.68
C SER A 8 10.86 -1.54 -1.88
N ILE A 9 10.93 -1.62 -0.55
CA ILE A 9 10.73 -0.47 0.33
C ILE A 9 11.86 0.55 0.17
N ASP A 10 13.11 0.10 0.06
CA ASP A 10 14.24 1.02 -0.11
C ASP A 10 14.16 1.78 -1.45
N GLY A 11 13.93 1.07 -2.55
CA GLY A 11 13.77 1.69 -3.88
C GLY A 11 12.59 2.66 -3.94
N ARG A 12 11.49 2.35 -3.25
CA ARG A 12 10.34 3.27 -3.14
C ARG A 12 10.69 4.52 -2.34
N LEU A 13 11.35 4.39 -1.19
CA LEU A 13 11.75 5.56 -0.41
C LEU A 13 12.78 6.42 -1.16
N GLU A 14 13.67 5.81 -1.93
CA GLU A 14 14.62 6.52 -2.76
C GLU A 14 13.93 7.33 -3.87
N LEU A 15 12.92 6.75 -4.53
CA LEU A 15 12.11 7.46 -5.52
C LEU A 15 11.35 8.65 -4.89
N LEU A 16 10.78 8.43 -3.70
CA LEU A 16 10.05 9.46 -2.95
C LEU A 16 10.94 10.61 -2.49
N ASP A 17 12.17 10.32 -2.09
CA ASP A 17 13.15 11.34 -1.70
C ASP A 17 13.52 12.21 -2.91
N ARG A 18 13.82 11.56 -4.06
CA ARG A 18 14.20 12.23 -5.31
C ARG A 18 13.10 13.10 -5.92
N HIS A 19 11.84 12.73 -5.74
CA HIS A 19 10.68 13.42 -6.34
C HIS A 19 9.69 13.94 -5.31
N SER A 20 10.18 14.30 -4.11
CA SER A 20 9.36 14.66 -2.96
C SER A 20 8.38 15.81 -3.23
N GLU A 21 8.80 16.87 -3.92
CA GLU A 21 7.92 18.00 -4.28
C GLU A 21 6.79 17.59 -5.23
N ALA A 22 7.11 16.85 -6.30
CA ALA A 22 6.12 16.38 -7.27
C ALA A 22 5.13 15.39 -6.63
N TRP A 23 5.63 14.52 -5.76
CA TRP A 23 4.80 13.59 -4.99
C TRP A 23 3.85 14.32 -4.03
N LEU A 24 4.36 15.29 -3.27
CA LEU A 24 3.54 16.09 -2.36
C LEU A 24 2.49 16.92 -3.11
N ALA A 25 2.84 17.52 -4.25
CA ALA A 25 1.90 18.26 -5.08
C ALA A 25 0.77 17.38 -5.62
N ALA A 26 1.09 16.20 -6.16
CA ALA A 26 0.09 15.23 -6.62
C ALA A 26 -0.85 14.79 -5.49
N LEU A 27 -0.32 14.68 -4.27
CA LEU A 27 -1.03 14.30 -3.07
C LEU A 27 -1.83 15.44 -2.40
N GLU A 28 -1.63 16.69 -2.79
CA GLU A 28 -2.44 17.84 -2.36
C GLU A 28 -3.66 18.02 -3.27
N MET A 29 -3.52 17.69 -4.55
CA MET A 29 -4.64 17.67 -5.50
C MET A 29 -5.73 16.66 -5.13
N THR A 30 -5.42 15.68 -4.27
CA THR A 30 -6.35 14.65 -3.75
C THR A 30 -6.98 15.00 -2.40
N GLY A 31 -6.59 16.12 -1.78
CA GLY A 31 -7.08 16.54 -0.47
C GLY A 31 -8.51 17.09 -0.48
N SER A 32 -9.11 17.20 0.71
CA SER A 32 -10.48 17.70 0.91
C SER A 32 -10.68 19.06 0.25
N GLY A 33 -11.48 19.09 -0.83
CA GLY A 33 -11.74 20.27 -1.65
C GLY A 33 -11.37 20.13 -3.14
N GLY A 34 -10.72 19.02 -3.53
CA GLY A 34 -10.38 18.71 -4.93
C GLY A 34 -11.54 18.18 -5.78
N ASP A 35 -11.32 18.10 -7.10
CA ASP A 35 -12.27 17.57 -8.07
C ASP A 35 -12.56 16.07 -7.81
N PRO A 36 -13.83 15.67 -7.56
CA PRO A 36 -14.22 14.28 -7.35
C PRO A 36 -13.86 13.34 -8.52
N GLN A 37 -13.80 13.84 -9.75
CA GLN A 37 -13.40 13.04 -10.91
C GLN A 37 -11.91 12.73 -10.87
N LEU A 38 -11.08 13.73 -10.53
CA LEU A 38 -9.64 13.55 -10.36
C LEU A 38 -9.32 12.59 -9.20
N ALA A 39 -10.07 12.68 -8.10
CA ALA A 39 -9.94 11.76 -6.98
C ALA A 39 -10.15 10.29 -7.41
N ARG A 40 -11.18 10.01 -8.24
CA ARG A 40 -11.41 8.66 -8.79
C ARG A 40 -10.29 8.18 -9.72
N VAL A 41 -9.80 9.04 -10.62
CA VAL A 41 -8.70 8.70 -11.53
C VAL A 41 -7.43 8.35 -10.74
N LEU A 42 -7.20 9.04 -9.62
CA LEU A 42 -6.05 8.79 -8.75
C LEU A 42 -6.24 7.54 -7.89
N ASP A 43 -7.46 7.24 -7.45
CA ASP A 43 -7.79 5.95 -6.85
C ASP A 43 -7.53 4.80 -7.84
N ASP A 44 -7.99 4.91 -9.08
CA ASP A 44 -7.72 3.92 -10.14
C ASP A 44 -6.20 3.79 -10.42
N ALA A 45 -5.46 4.89 -10.37
CA ALA A 45 -4.00 4.86 -10.49
C ALA A 45 -3.35 4.16 -9.30
N ARG A 46 -3.90 4.33 -8.10
CA ARG A 46 -3.47 3.61 -6.90
C ARG A 46 -3.80 2.13 -7.00
N GLU A 47 -4.93 1.75 -7.56
CA GLU A 47 -5.27 0.36 -7.84
C GLU A 47 -4.20 -0.30 -8.72
N ARG A 48 -3.81 0.36 -9.82
CA ARG A 48 -2.73 -0.13 -10.70
C ARG A 48 -1.36 -0.19 -10.01
N ALA A 49 -1.11 0.67 -9.02
CA ALA A 49 0.13 0.64 -8.25
C ALA A 49 0.20 -0.58 -7.32
N VAL A 50 -0.94 -1.07 -6.83
CA VAL A 50 -1.03 -2.30 -6.02
C VAL A 50 -0.69 -3.52 -6.84
N ASP A 51 -1.11 -3.58 -8.11
CA ASP A 51 -0.73 -4.67 -9.03
C ASP A 51 0.79 -4.75 -9.19
N ARG A 52 1.47 -3.61 -9.28
CA ARG A 52 2.94 -3.57 -9.33
C ARG A 52 3.60 -4.00 -8.01
N ILE A 53 2.98 -3.72 -6.87
CA ILE A 53 3.45 -4.24 -5.58
C ILE A 53 3.32 -5.77 -5.57
N ASN A 54 2.19 -6.32 -6.00
CA ASN A 54 1.97 -7.77 -6.11
C ASN A 54 3.06 -8.47 -6.94
N GLU A 55 3.42 -7.89 -8.09
CA GLU A 55 4.51 -8.38 -8.94
C GLU A 55 5.85 -8.38 -8.19
N VAL A 56 6.18 -7.29 -7.49
CA VAL A 56 7.47 -7.12 -6.79
C VAL A 56 7.60 -8.04 -5.57
N VAL A 57 6.54 -8.23 -4.79
CA VAL A 57 6.55 -9.16 -3.64
C VAL A 57 6.30 -10.62 -4.04
N GLY A 58 5.97 -10.88 -5.31
CA GLY A 58 5.74 -12.23 -5.84
C GLY A 58 4.43 -12.85 -5.36
N MET A 59 3.41 -12.03 -5.14
CA MET A 59 2.08 -12.46 -4.67
C MET A 59 1.04 -12.57 -5.78
N THR A 60 1.42 -12.38 -7.05
CA THR A 60 0.50 -12.39 -8.21
C THR A 60 -0.38 -13.63 -8.27
N THR A 61 0.17 -14.84 -8.05
CA THR A 61 -0.61 -16.08 -8.05
C THR A 61 -1.60 -16.14 -6.88
N LEU A 62 -1.15 -15.79 -5.67
CA LEU A 62 -2.01 -15.77 -4.49
C LEU A 62 -3.13 -14.73 -4.60
N ALA A 63 -2.83 -13.57 -5.19
CA ALA A 63 -3.80 -12.51 -5.44
C ALA A 63 -4.85 -12.87 -6.50
N ALA A 64 -4.51 -13.76 -7.44
CA ALA A 64 -5.48 -14.28 -8.40
C ALA A 64 -6.47 -15.26 -7.75
N GLU A 65 -6.02 -16.02 -6.75
CA GLU A 65 -6.83 -16.99 -6.01
C GLU A 65 -7.63 -16.34 -4.87
N HIS A 66 -7.11 -15.26 -4.29
CA HIS A 66 -7.66 -14.59 -3.10
C HIS A 66 -7.74 -13.06 -3.31
N PRO A 67 -8.91 -12.50 -3.68
CA PRO A 67 -9.07 -11.06 -3.90
C PRO A 67 -8.78 -10.21 -2.64
N GLU A 68 -8.81 -10.82 -1.45
CA GLU A 68 -8.46 -10.22 -0.17
C GLU A 68 -7.00 -9.77 -0.13
N VAL A 69 -6.11 -10.46 -0.85
CA VAL A 69 -4.70 -10.09 -0.97
C VAL A 69 -4.58 -8.67 -1.51
N ASN A 70 -5.33 -8.36 -2.57
CA ASN A 70 -5.37 -7.03 -3.15
C ASN A 70 -5.95 -6.00 -2.18
N ALA A 71 -7.03 -6.35 -1.47
CA ALA A 71 -7.66 -5.46 -0.48
C ALA A 71 -6.70 -5.11 0.68
N VAL A 72 -5.97 -6.11 1.21
CA VAL A 72 -4.99 -5.92 2.28
C VAL A 72 -3.82 -5.05 1.81
N LEU A 73 -3.29 -5.30 0.62
CA LEU A 73 -2.19 -4.50 0.06
C LEU A 73 -2.60 -3.07 -0.31
N ARG A 74 -3.87 -2.85 -0.68
CA ARG A 74 -4.44 -1.49 -0.81
C ARG A 74 -4.41 -0.76 0.52
N GLY A 75 -4.85 -1.42 1.60
CA GLY A 75 -4.79 -0.87 2.95
C GLY A 75 -3.35 -0.52 3.37
N TYR A 76 -2.41 -1.43 3.14
CA TYR A 76 -0.98 -1.18 3.35
C TYR A 76 -0.47 0.03 2.53
N SER A 77 -0.87 0.14 1.27
CA SER A 77 -0.47 1.26 0.41
C SER A 77 -1.00 2.60 0.94
N GLY A 78 -2.23 2.63 1.47
CA GLY A 78 -2.78 3.81 2.17
C GLY A 78 -1.96 4.20 3.40
N MET A 79 -1.62 3.23 4.24
CA MET A 79 -0.73 3.42 5.40
C MET A 79 0.65 3.94 4.97
N ALA A 80 1.22 3.36 3.91
CA ALA A 80 2.52 3.72 3.39
C ALA A 80 2.61 5.18 2.92
N GLU A 81 1.55 5.68 2.29
CA GLU A 81 1.48 7.10 1.93
C GLU A 81 1.38 8.00 3.15
N SER A 82 0.52 7.66 4.11
CA SER A 82 0.37 8.44 5.34
C SER A 82 1.70 8.60 6.08
N ILE A 83 2.44 7.50 6.23
CA ILE A 83 3.78 7.50 6.83
C ILE A 83 4.76 8.34 5.99
N SER A 84 4.70 8.23 4.66
CA SER A 84 5.56 9.01 3.76
C SER A 84 5.30 10.52 3.90
N ARG A 85 4.06 10.95 4.16
CA ARG A 85 3.71 12.36 4.45
C ARG A 85 4.30 12.84 5.80
N GLU A 86 4.27 12.00 6.84
CA GLU A 86 4.89 12.35 8.14
C GLU A 86 6.40 12.54 8.04
N TRP A 87 7.05 11.74 7.19
CA TRP A 87 8.48 11.87 6.90
C TRP A 87 8.79 13.09 6.04
N LEU A 88 8.21 13.18 4.83
CA LEU A 88 8.60 14.19 3.83
C LEU A 88 8.11 15.60 4.17
N ARG A 89 6.86 15.74 4.64
CA ARG A 89 6.25 17.06 4.84
C ARG A 89 6.40 17.56 6.27
N ARG A 90 6.17 16.68 7.24
CA ARG A 90 6.10 17.07 8.65
C ARG A 90 7.43 16.91 9.38
N GLY A 91 8.38 16.17 8.80
CA GLY A 91 9.70 15.91 9.40
C GLY A 91 9.62 15.20 10.76
N ARG A 92 8.48 14.59 11.10
CA ARG A 92 8.29 13.91 12.40
C ARG A 92 8.91 12.53 12.44
N LEU A 93 9.07 11.94 11.26
CA LEU A 93 9.80 10.70 11.06
C LEU A 93 11.04 10.99 10.24
N THR A 94 12.14 10.33 10.59
CA THR A 94 13.31 10.21 9.72
C THR A 94 13.06 9.18 8.62
N ARG A 95 13.82 9.25 7.53
CA ARG A 95 13.80 8.23 6.46
C ARG A 95 13.95 6.81 7.00
N ARG A 96 14.87 6.63 7.95
CA ARG A 96 15.11 5.32 8.59
C ARG A 96 13.93 4.83 9.43
N GLN A 97 13.26 5.72 10.17
CA GLN A 97 12.06 5.36 10.92
C GLN A 97 10.89 5.00 9.98
N ALA A 98 10.70 5.75 8.89
CA ALA A 98 9.71 5.42 7.88
C ALA A 98 10.01 4.07 7.21
N TYR A 99 11.27 3.81 6.86
CA TYR A 99 11.72 2.53 6.33
C TYR A 99 11.38 1.36 7.24
N LEU A 100 11.86 1.42 8.50
CA LEU A 100 11.66 0.34 9.48
C LEU A 100 10.17 0.05 9.70
N LEU A 101 9.35 1.09 9.85
CA LEU A 101 7.92 0.93 10.07
C LEU A 101 7.22 0.25 8.89
N LEU A 102 7.57 0.64 7.66
CA LEU A 102 6.93 0.13 6.44
C LEU A 102 7.39 -1.30 6.12
N GLU A 103 8.67 -1.59 6.30
CA GLU A 103 9.22 -2.92 6.14
C GLU A 103 8.58 -3.90 7.13
N GLU A 104 8.61 -3.60 8.43
CA GLU A 104 8.08 -4.50 9.45
C GLU A 104 6.56 -4.65 9.35
N ALA A 105 5.83 -3.57 9.03
CA ALA A 105 4.39 -3.65 8.80
C ALA A 105 4.06 -4.57 7.62
N LEU A 106 4.75 -4.43 6.48
CA LEU A 106 4.49 -5.27 5.32
C LEU A 106 4.82 -6.74 5.60
N LEU A 107 5.91 -7.01 6.30
CA LEU A 107 6.30 -8.37 6.67
C LEU A 107 5.30 -9.02 7.62
N HIS A 108 4.81 -8.27 8.61
CA HIS A 108 3.79 -8.74 9.52
C HIS A 108 2.46 -8.97 8.80
N ILE A 109 2.08 -8.07 7.89
CA ILE A 109 0.88 -8.24 7.06
C ILE A 109 0.96 -9.52 6.25
N ILE A 110 2.05 -9.73 5.49
CA ILE A 110 2.18 -10.91 4.60
C ILE A 110 2.32 -12.21 5.40
N SER A 111 3.11 -12.21 6.48
CA SER A 111 3.49 -13.44 7.19
C SER A 111 2.50 -13.84 8.28
N THR A 112 1.69 -12.90 8.79
CA THR A 112 0.84 -13.12 9.97
C THR A 112 -0.61 -12.76 9.71
N ALA A 113 -0.90 -11.55 9.25
CA ALA A 113 -2.28 -11.10 9.11
C ALA A 113 -2.97 -11.72 7.88
N LEU A 114 -2.31 -11.73 6.72
CA LEU A 114 -2.89 -12.17 5.46
C LEU A 114 -3.34 -13.65 5.48
N PRO A 115 -2.56 -14.61 6.01
CA PRO A 115 -3.03 -15.99 6.13
C PRO A 115 -4.30 -16.12 6.98
N GLN A 116 -4.41 -15.33 8.05
CA GLN A 116 -5.61 -15.31 8.89
C GLN A 116 -6.80 -14.67 8.17
N VAL A 117 -6.58 -13.59 7.40
CA VAL A 117 -7.65 -12.96 6.60
C VAL A 117 -8.20 -13.94 5.58
N ILE A 118 -7.33 -14.69 4.90
CA ILE A 118 -7.71 -15.73 3.93
C ILE A 118 -8.48 -16.85 4.64
N ALA A 119 -7.97 -17.36 5.75
CA ALA A 119 -8.63 -18.44 6.51
C ALA A 119 -10.01 -18.05 7.07
N ASN A 120 -10.22 -16.78 7.41
CA ASN A 120 -11.52 -16.28 7.90
C ASN A 120 -12.50 -15.91 6.77
N GLN A 121 -12.14 -16.09 5.49
CA GLN A 121 -13.12 -15.93 4.39
C GLN A 121 -14.13 -17.07 4.33
N ASP A 122 -13.79 -18.25 4.85
CA ASP A 122 -14.68 -19.41 4.88
C ASP A 122 -15.92 -19.17 5.78
N GLU A 123 -15.87 -18.18 6.67
CA GLU A 123 -17.01 -17.78 7.53
C GLU A 123 -17.99 -16.82 6.82
N LYS A 124 -17.61 -16.28 5.66
CA LYS A 124 -18.42 -15.37 4.84
C LYS A 124 -19.38 -16.18 3.95
N ALA A 125 -20.22 -17.02 4.57
CA ALA A 125 -21.26 -17.77 3.86
C ALA A 125 -22.12 -16.83 2.97
N PRO A 126 -22.58 -17.28 1.80
CA PRO A 126 -23.27 -16.43 0.83
C PRO A 126 -24.58 -15.93 1.44
N ASN A 127 -24.83 -14.61 1.39
CA ASN A 127 -26.15 -14.07 1.68
C ASN A 127 -27.17 -14.73 0.72
N PRO A 128 -28.10 -15.56 1.19
CA PRO A 128 -29.15 -16.10 0.34
C PRO A 128 -30.26 -15.06 0.28
N GLY A 129 -30.16 -14.13 -0.67
CA GLY A 129 -31.26 -13.24 -1.00
C GLY A 129 -30.84 -11.81 -1.33
N ARG A 130 -30.67 -11.55 -2.63
CA ARG A 130 -31.25 -10.37 -3.28
C ARG A 130 -31.48 -10.63 -4.75
#